data_AF-A0A126Z7L6-F1
#
_entry.id   AF-A0A126Z7L6-F1
#
_cell.length_a   1.000
_cell.length_b   1.000
_cell.length_c   1.000
_cell.angle_alpha   90.00
_cell.angle_beta   90.00
_cell.angle_gamma   90.00
#
_symmetry.space_group_name_H-M   'P 1'
#
loop_
_entity.id
_entity.type
_entity.pdbx_description
1 polymer ?
#
loop_
_entity_poly.entity_id
_entity_poly.type
_entity_poly.pdbx_seq_one_letter_code
_entity_poly.pdbx_strand_id
1 'polypeptide(L)'
;MTDKTSDQHQSDLGLYARQALENPAVVEALARMKASCAQAIKECPIRDPEGLMLSVQAARITDSFERVLLGIFENGKAANARISIDSERKESRMSRVVRRIS
;
A
#
# COMPACT_ATOMS: atom_id res chain seq x y z
N MET A 1 1.49 -14.53 -23.60
CA MET A 1 0.14 -13.95 -23.42
C MET A 1 -0.19 -13.56 -21.97
N THR A 2 0.76 -13.67 -21.04
CA THR A 2 0.56 -13.49 -19.58
C THR A 2 0.75 -12.07 -19.06
N ASP A 3 1.50 -11.23 -19.79
CA ASP A 3 1.96 -9.92 -19.30
C ASP A 3 0.85 -8.85 -19.27
N LYS A 4 -0.07 -8.89 -20.24
CA LYS A 4 -1.18 -7.93 -20.36
C LYS A 4 -2.19 -8.05 -19.22
N THR A 5 -2.41 -9.27 -18.71
CA THR A 5 -3.32 -9.53 -17.59
C THR A 5 -2.73 -9.03 -16.28
N SER A 6 -1.40 -9.13 -16.11
CA SER A 6 -0.68 -8.63 -14.94
C SER A 6 -0.72 -7.10 -14.88
N ASP A 7 -0.45 -6.43 -15.99
CA ASP A 7 -0.49 -4.96 -16.08
C ASP A 7 -1.90 -4.41 -15.80
N GLN A 8 -2.94 -5.06 -16.34
CA GLN A 8 -4.33 -4.68 -16.08
C GLN A 8 -4.72 -4.89 -14.62
N HIS A 9 -4.32 -6.02 -14.03
CA HIS A 9 -4.60 -6.32 -12.62
C HIS A 9 -3.92 -5.32 -11.67
N GLN A 10 -2.70 -4.90 -11.96
CA GLN A 10 -2.03 -3.84 -11.19
C GLN A 10 -2.73 -2.48 -11.33
N SER A 11 -3.26 -2.17 -12.51
CA SER A 11 -4.06 -0.97 -12.73
C SER A 11 -5.33 -0.96 -11.88
N ASP A 12 -6.06 -2.08 -11.86
CA ASP A 12 -7.30 -2.21 -11.11
C ASP A 12 -7.05 -2.11 -9.60
N LEU A 13 -5.97 -2.75 -9.11
CA LEU A 13 -5.53 -2.61 -7.73
C LEU A 13 -5.19 -1.15 -7.38
N GLY A 14 -4.59 -0.40 -8.30
CA GLY A 14 -4.33 1.03 -8.12
C GLY A 14 -5.59 1.88 -8.03
N LEU A 15 -6.64 1.53 -8.79
CA LEU A 15 -7.94 2.18 -8.72
C LEU A 15 -8.65 1.87 -7.39
N TYR A 16 -8.71 0.61 -6.99
CA TYR A 16 -9.32 0.19 -5.72
C TYR A 16 -8.58 0.78 -4.52
N ALA A 17 -7.25 0.84 -4.58
CA ALA A 17 -6.41 1.51 -3.60
C ALA A 17 -6.77 2.99 -3.42
N ARG A 18 -6.95 3.70 -4.54
CA ARG A 18 -7.36 5.11 -4.51
C ARG A 18 -8.75 5.27 -3.90
N GLN A 19 -9.71 4.45 -4.32
CA GLN A 19 -11.07 4.47 -3.77
C GLN A 19 -11.09 4.17 -2.27
N ALA A 20 -10.24 3.25 -1.81
CA ALA A 20 -10.09 2.94 -0.39
C ALA A 20 -9.52 4.14 0.39
N LEU A 21 -8.50 4.84 -0.13
CA LEU A 21 -7.93 6.03 0.51
C LEU A 21 -8.89 7.24 0.52
N GLU A 22 -9.72 7.37 -0.51
CA GLU A 22 -10.73 8.44 -0.59
C GLU A 22 -11.98 8.13 0.26
N ASN A 23 -12.14 6.89 0.72
CA ASN A 23 -13.25 6.47 1.55
C ASN A 23 -13.02 6.84 3.03
N PRO A 24 -13.81 7.76 3.62
CA PRO A 24 -13.64 8.17 5.00
C PRO A 24 -13.81 7.02 6.00
N ALA A 25 -14.63 6.01 5.68
CA ALA A 25 -14.82 4.85 6.54
C ALA A 25 -13.55 3.99 6.66
N VAL A 26 -12.74 3.92 5.60
CA VAL A 26 -11.47 3.18 5.60
C VAL A 26 -10.43 3.93 6.43
N VAL A 27 -10.34 5.25 6.25
CA VAL A 27 -9.46 6.10 7.05
C VAL A 27 -9.82 6.01 8.54
N GLU A 28 -11.11 6.05 8.86
CA GLU A 28 -11.59 5.88 10.24
C GLU A 28 -11.30 4.48 10.79
N ALA A 29 -11.47 3.42 9.98
CA ALA A 29 -11.14 2.06 10.38
C ALA A 29 -9.65 1.89 10.68
N LEU A 30 -8.76 2.48 9.88
CA LEU A 30 -7.31 2.48 10.12
C LEU A 30 -6.95 3.22 11.41
N ALA A 31 -7.58 4.38 11.65
CA ALA A 31 -7.40 5.13 12.89
C ALA A 31 -7.86 4.35 14.12
N ARG A 32 -9.03 3.68 14.03
CA ARG A 32 -9.57 2.83 15.11
C ARG A 32 -8.69 1.61 15.37
N MET A 33 -8.16 0.96 14.32
CA MET A 33 -7.22 -0.14 14.44
C MET A 33 -5.95 0.30 15.19
N LYS A 34 -5.37 1.45 14.82
CA LYS A 34 -4.20 2.02 15.49
C LYS A 34 -4.47 2.30 16.96
N ALA A 35 -5.61 2.91 17.27
CA ALA A 35 -6.03 3.17 18.65
C ALA A 35 -6.18 1.86 19.45
N SER A 36 -6.76 0.82 18.85
CA SER A 36 -6.89 -0.50 19.47
C SER A 36 -5.54 -1.15 19.76
N CYS A 37 -4.59 -1.10 18.81
CA CYS A 37 -3.24 -1.62 19.00
C CYS A 37 -2.50 -0.85 20.11
N ALA A 38 -2.61 0.48 20.13
CA ALA A 38 -2.01 1.31 21.17
C ALA A 38 -2.59 1.01 22.56
N GLN A 39 -3.91 0.77 22.64
CA GLN A 39 -4.57 0.41 23.88
C GLN A 39 -4.12 -0.97 24.37
N ALA A 40 -4.07 -1.97 23.48
CA ALA A 40 -3.58 -3.30 23.81
C ALA A 40 -2.12 -3.29 24.32
N ILE A 41 -1.26 -2.45 23.73
CA ILE A 41 0.13 -2.27 24.19
C ILE A 41 0.16 -1.66 25.60
N LYS A 42 -0.70 -0.67 25.90
CA LYS A 42 -0.78 -0.04 27.23
C LYS A 42 -1.30 -0.97 28.31
N GLU A 43 -2.24 -1.84 27.97
CA GLU A 43 -2.82 -2.83 28.89
C GLU A 43 -1.87 -3.99 29.17
N CYS A 44 -0.82 -4.16 28.36
CA CYS A 44 0.14 -5.23 28.51
C CYS A 44 0.98 -5.03 29.79
N PRO A 45 0.93 -5.96 30.77
CA PRO A 45 1.65 -5.80 32.02
C PRO A 45 3.15 -6.03 31.83
N ILE A 46 3.90 -4.94 31.67
CA ILE A 46 5.37 -4.98 31.55
C ILE A 46 5.97 -5.06 32.96
N ARG A 47 6.75 -6.11 33.24
CA ARG A 47 7.36 -6.34 34.56
C ARG A 47 8.89 -6.33 34.52
N ASP A 48 9.45 -6.38 33.31
CA ASP A 48 10.84 -6.64 33.04
C ASP A 48 11.34 -5.77 31.85
N PRO A 49 12.67 -5.52 31.76
CA PRO A 49 13.24 -4.69 30.69
C PRO A 49 13.01 -5.24 29.29
N GLU A 50 12.91 -6.57 29.13
CA GLU A 50 12.67 -7.22 27.84
C GLU A 50 11.22 -6.99 27.37
N GLY A 51 10.24 -7.09 28.28
CA GLY A 51 8.87 -6.67 28.02
C GLY A 51 8.74 -5.19 27.60
N LEU A 52 9.57 -4.30 28.16
CA LEU A 52 9.62 -2.90 27.74
C LEU A 52 10.17 -2.77 26.31
N MET A 53 11.20 -3.52 25.95
CA MET A 53 11.72 -3.51 24.58
C MET A 53 10.70 -4.05 23.56
N LEU A 54 9.98 -5.11 23.91
CA LEU A 54 8.96 -5.71 23.04
C LEU A 54 7.78 -4.77 22.82
N SER A 55 7.34 -4.05 23.84
CA SER A 55 6.26 -3.05 23.69
C SER A 55 6.66 -1.88 22.78
N VAL A 56 7.92 -1.41 22.88
CA VAL A 56 8.47 -0.40 21.97
C VAL A 56 8.55 -0.93 20.53
N GLN A 57 8.93 -2.18 20.33
CA GLN A 57 8.94 -2.82 19.01
C GLN A 57 7.52 -2.97 18.44
N ALA A 58 6.55 -3.39 19.26
CA ALA A 58 5.15 -3.50 18.86
C ALA A 58 4.56 -2.14 18.43
N ALA A 59 4.89 -1.06 19.16
CA ALA A 59 4.50 0.29 18.78
C ALA A 59 5.10 0.70 17.43
N ARG A 60 6.40 0.44 17.21
CA ARG A 60 7.09 0.72 15.93
C ARG A 60 6.51 -0.09 14.76
N ILE A 61 6.14 -1.35 14.98
CA ILE A 61 5.50 -2.19 13.95
C ILE A 61 4.12 -1.63 13.59
N THR A 62 3.34 -1.20 14.58
CA THR A 62 2.02 -0.60 14.36
C THR A 62 2.11 0.66 13.50
N ASP A 63 3.06 1.56 13.78
CA ASP A 63 3.30 2.76 12.96
C ASP A 63 3.84 2.42 11.57
N SER A 64 4.70 1.40 11.47
CA SER A 64 5.26 0.96 10.18
C SER A 64 4.21 0.33 9.28
N PHE A 65 3.26 -0.42 9.86
CA PHE A 65 2.18 -1.07 9.13
C PHE A 65 1.28 -0.04 8.41
N GLU A 66 0.90 1.03 9.09
CA GLU A 66 0.14 2.14 8.50
C GLU A 66 0.88 2.75 7.32
N ARG A 67 2.18 3.06 7.51
CA ARG A 67 3.00 3.65 6.46
C ARG A 67 3.18 2.73 5.26
N VAL A 68 3.32 1.41 5.48
CA VAL A 68 3.42 0.41 4.40
C VAL A 68 2.10 0.30 3.65
N LEU A 69 0.97 0.24 4.35
CA LEU A 69 -0.36 0.20 3.72
C LEU A 69 -0.63 1.45 2.87
N LEU A 70 -0.37 2.63 3.41
CA LEU A 70 -0.48 3.89 2.67
C LEU A 70 0.45 3.90 1.45
N GLY A 71 1.70 3.45 1.62
CA GLY A 71 2.66 3.33 0.52
C GLY A 71 2.24 2.35 -0.56
N ILE A 72 1.61 1.21 -0.21
CA ILE A 72 1.03 0.27 -1.19
C ILE A 72 -0.10 0.96 -1.96
N PHE A 73 -0.97 1.69 -1.27
CA PHE A 73 -2.06 2.40 -1.92
C PHE A 73 -1.57 3.55 -2.83
N GLU A 74 -0.51 4.26 -2.44
CA GLU A 74 0.11 5.32 -3.23
C GLU A 74 0.91 4.78 -4.43
N ASN A 75 1.63 3.68 -4.27
CA ASN A 75 2.34 3.02 -5.37
C ASN A 75 1.37 2.49 -6.44
N GLY A 76 0.17 2.05 -6.04
CA GLY A 76 -0.92 1.75 -6.96
C GLY A 76 -1.32 2.94 -7.84
N LYS A 77 -1.29 4.18 -7.29
CA LYS A 77 -1.52 5.41 -8.08
C LYS A 77 -0.42 5.65 -9.12
N ALA A 78 0.85 5.40 -8.76
CA ALA A 78 1.97 5.56 -9.67
C ALA A 78 1.99 4.53 -10.82
N ALA A 79 1.56 3.30 -10.54
CA ALA A 79 1.36 2.27 -11.56
C ALA A 79 0.28 2.69 -12.58
N ASN A 80 -0.86 3.21 -12.10
CA ASN A 80 -1.95 3.69 -12.96
C ASN A 80 -1.52 4.90 -13.82
N ALA A 81 -0.78 5.86 -13.25
CA ALA A 81 -0.24 6.99 -14.01
C ALA A 81 0.67 6.56 -15.17
N ARG A 82 1.52 5.54 -14.96
CA ARG A 82 2.36 4.96 -16.03
C ARG A 82 1.51 4.30 -17.13
N ILE A 83 0.46 3.58 -16.76
CA ILE A 83 -0.44 2.91 -17.71
C ILE A 83 -1.22 3.92 -18.55
N SER A 84 -1.74 5.00 -17.94
CA SER A 84 -2.42 6.09 -18.67
C SER A 84 -1.50 6.72 -19.71
N ILE A 85 -0.26 7.07 -19.32
CA ILE A 85 0.75 7.66 -20.21
C ILE A 85 1.11 6.70 -21.37
N ASP A 86 1.25 5.40 -21.09
CA ASP A 86 1.54 4.39 -22.12
C ASP A 86 0.32 4.11 -23.04
N SER A 87 -0.90 4.38 -22.58
CA SER A 87 -2.14 4.21 -23.36
C SER A 87 -2.48 5.41 -24.24
N GLU A 88 -2.11 6.62 -23.82
CA GLU A 88 -2.27 7.86 -24.58
C GLU A 88 -1.25 7.96 -25.73
N ARG A 89 -0.12 7.26 -25.62
CA ARG A 89 0.84 7.10 -26.71
C ARG A 89 0.29 6.11 -27.76
N LYS A 90 -0.12 6.64 -28.91
CA LYS A 90 -0.44 5.87 -30.12
C LYS A 90 0.81 5.22 -30.73
N GLU A 91 1.35 4.21 -30.08
CA GLU A 91 2.50 3.43 -30.55
C GLU A 91 2.10 1.99 -30.93
N SER A 92 2.76 1.43 -31.95
CA SER A 92 2.53 0.06 -32.38
C SER A 92 3.04 -0.95 -31.36
N ARG A 93 2.42 -2.14 -31.30
CA ARG A 93 2.80 -3.22 -30.37
C ARG A 93 4.28 -3.59 -30.44
N MET A 94 4.91 -3.53 -31.62
CA MET A 94 6.34 -3.78 -31.78
C MET A 94 7.20 -2.67 -31.15
N SER A 95 6.83 -1.41 -31.33
CA SER A 95 7.57 -0.26 -30.76
C SER A 95 7.63 -0.33 -29.23
N ARG A 96 6.52 -0.76 -28.60
CA ARG A 96 6.43 -0.94 -27.14
C ARG A 96 7.35 -2.05 -26.63
N VAL A 97 7.50 -3.14 -27.38
CA VAL A 97 8.40 -4.24 -27.01
C VAL A 97 9.85 -3.79 -27.11
N VAL A 98 10.25 -3.12 -28.20
CA VAL A 98 11.62 -2.61 -28.40
C VAL A 98 12.05 -1.66 -27.29
N ARG A 99 11.17 -0.77 -26.82
CA ARG A 99 11.46 0.12 -25.68
C ARG A 99 11.74 -0.65 -24.37
N ARG A 100 10.99 -1.72 -24.10
CA ARG A 100 11.09 -2.45 -22.83
C ARG A 100 12.42 -3.21 -22.70
N ILE A 101 13.11 -3.46 -23.81
CA ILE A 101 14.40 -4.16 -23.90
C ILE A 101 15.59 -3.22 -24.12
N SER A 102 15.35 -1.92 -24.32
CA SER A 102 16.40 -0.88 -24.46
C SER A 102 16.73 -0.23 -23.13
#